data_AF-A0A957IGA8-F1
#
_entry.id   AF-A0A957IGA8-F1
#
_cell.length_a   1.000
_cell.length_b   1.000
_cell.length_c   1.000
_cell.angle_alpha   90.00
_cell.angle_beta   90.00
_cell.angle_gamma   90.00
#
_symmetry.space_group_name_H-M   'P 1'
#
loop_
_entity.id
_entity.type
_entity.pdbx_description
1 polymer ?
#
loop_
_entity_poly.entity_id
_entity_poly.type
_entity_poly.pdbx_seq_one_letter_code
_entity_poly.pdbx_strand_id
1 'polypeptide(L)'
;MNIADFVSKEEVQLVCQKLGIRDWTKLTDTQVEIEEARIIQAAVGSEALQISTAWFQQGLQVELEHGLQFPDANVTNNHPILTGKIVLAHLKEMLDYYLRLEV
;
A
#
# COMPACT_ATOMS: atom_id res chain seq x y z
N MET A 1 15.09 1.97 20.84
CA MET A 1 15.62 3.04 19.96
C MET A 1 14.42 3.89 19.56
N ASN A 2 14.45 5.21 19.77
CA ASN A 2 13.35 6.07 19.34
C ASN A 2 13.63 6.40 17.87
N ILE A 3 12.97 5.69 16.97
CA ILE A 3 13.15 5.85 15.53
C ILE A 3 12.13 6.90 15.10
N ALA A 4 12.60 8.01 14.53
CA ALA A 4 11.71 9.01 13.97
C ALA A 4 10.88 8.40 12.84
N ASP A 5 9.69 8.93 12.60
CA ASP A 5 8.86 8.58 11.46
C ASP A 5 9.68 8.74 10.16
N PHE A 6 9.94 7.63 9.46
CA PHE A 6 10.66 7.65 8.19
C PHE A 6 9.86 8.37 7.09
N VAL A 7 8.53 8.37 7.23
CA VAL A 7 7.59 9.06 6.36
C VAL A 7 6.70 9.90 7.26
N SER A 8 6.75 11.22 7.14
CA SER A 8 5.94 12.10 7.97
C SER A 8 4.47 12.12 7.50
N LYS A 9 3.55 12.46 8.40
CA LYS A 9 2.11 12.56 8.06
C LYS A 9 1.85 13.68 7.04
N GLU A 10 2.66 14.73 7.05
CA GLU A 10 2.58 15.83 6.10
C GLU A 10 2.91 15.35 4.67
N GLU A 11 3.91 14.47 4.52
CA GLU A 11 4.22 13.86 3.22
C GLU A 11 3.06 12.99 2.73
N VAL A 12 2.47 12.17 3.62
CA VAL A 12 1.30 11.35 3.26
C VAL A 12 0.13 12.22 2.79
N GLN A 13 -0.18 13.30 3.52
CA GLN A 13 -1.23 14.25 3.15
C GLN A 13 -0.96 14.89 1.78
N LEU A 14 0.28 15.32 1.53
CA LEU A 14 0.68 15.92 0.26
C LEU A 14 0.52 14.94 -0.90
N VAL A 15 0.90 13.67 -0.71
CA VAL A 15 0.76 12.65 -1.74
C VAL A 15 -0.69 12.29 -1.98
N CYS A 16 -1.51 12.12 -0.94
CA CYS A 16 -2.96 11.92 -1.07
C CYS A 16 -3.60 13.06 -1.88
N GLN A 17 -3.23 14.31 -1.59
CA GLN A 17 -3.71 15.47 -2.34
C GLN A 17 -3.27 15.44 -3.81
N LYS A 18 -1.99 15.13 -4.10
CA LYS A 18 -1.47 15.02 -5.47
C LYS A 18 -2.15 13.92 -6.27
N LEU A 19 -2.51 12.82 -5.62
CA LEU A 19 -3.23 11.70 -6.22
C LEU A 19 -4.73 11.96 -6.36
N GLY A 20 -5.28 12.95 -5.66
CA GLY A 20 -6.71 13.22 -5.64
C GLY A 20 -7.52 12.16 -4.88
N ILE A 21 -6.93 11.55 -3.85
CA ILE A 21 -7.57 10.52 -3.01
C ILE A 21 -7.83 11.06 -1.59
N ARG A 22 -8.56 10.30 -0.76
CA ARG A 22 -8.81 10.68 0.64
C ARG A 22 -7.49 10.77 1.41
N ASP A 23 -7.51 11.55 2.48
CA ASP A 23 -6.36 11.68 3.37
C ASP A 23 -6.14 10.38 4.17
N TRP A 24 -5.17 9.57 3.75
CA TRP A 24 -4.91 8.26 4.35
C TRP A 24 -4.33 8.35 5.76
N THR A 25 -3.91 9.54 6.22
CA THR A 25 -3.56 9.77 7.63
C THR A 25 -4.76 9.79 8.57
N LYS A 26 -5.98 9.88 8.01
CA LYS A 26 -7.24 9.96 8.76
C LYS A 26 -8.12 8.71 8.63
N LEU A 27 -7.63 7.68 7.96
CA LEU A 27 -8.35 6.40 7.88
C LEU A 27 -8.51 5.81 9.28
N THR A 28 -9.72 5.34 9.56
CA THR A 28 -10.07 4.65 10.82
C THR A 28 -10.28 3.16 10.62
N ASP A 29 -10.37 2.72 9.37
CA ASP A 29 -10.51 1.33 8.95
C ASP A 29 -9.73 1.12 7.65
N THR A 30 -9.71 -0.12 7.17
CA THR A 30 -8.95 -0.54 5.99
C THR A 30 -9.73 -0.37 4.69
N GLN A 31 -10.92 0.22 4.70
CA GLN A 31 -11.74 0.33 3.49
C GLN A 31 -11.15 1.33 2.51
N VAL A 32 -10.59 0.79 1.42
CA VAL A 32 -10.11 1.55 0.26
C VAL A 32 -11.20 1.62 -0.80
N GLU A 33 -11.50 2.81 -1.33
CA GLU A 33 -12.43 2.93 -2.45
C GLU A 33 -11.80 2.37 -3.73
N ILE A 34 -12.60 1.73 -4.59
CA ILE A 34 -12.07 1.08 -5.80
C ILE A 34 -11.34 2.07 -6.73
N GLU A 35 -11.78 3.32 -6.74
CA GLU A 35 -11.16 4.38 -7.54
C GLU A 35 -9.81 4.83 -6.97
N GLU A 36 -9.67 4.91 -5.65
CA GLU A 36 -8.39 5.15 -4.99
C GLU A 36 -7.41 4.01 -5.30
N ALA A 37 -7.88 2.76 -5.20
CA ALA A 37 -7.08 1.60 -5.55
C ALA A 37 -6.62 1.66 -7.02
N ARG A 38 -7.50 2.06 -7.95
CA ARG A 38 -7.18 2.22 -9.37
C ARG A 38 -6.09 3.27 -9.60
N ILE A 39 -6.20 4.43 -8.95
CA ILE A 39 -5.23 5.52 -9.03
C ILE A 39 -3.87 5.07 -8.49
N ILE A 40 -3.86 4.45 -7.32
CA ILE A 40 -2.63 3.96 -6.68
C ILE A 40 -2.00 2.86 -7.53
N GLN A 41 -2.80 1.91 -8.04
CA GLN A 41 -2.32 0.84 -8.91
C GLN A 41 -1.63 1.38 -10.16
N ALA A 42 -2.24 2.39 -10.80
CA ALA A 42 -1.66 3.06 -11.96
C ALA A 42 -0.34 3.77 -11.62
N ALA A 43 -0.24 4.40 -10.44
CA ALA A 43 0.97 5.07 -9.98
C ALA A 43 2.09 4.09 -9.57
N VAL A 44 1.74 2.91 -9.04
CA VAL A 44 2.70 1.84 -8.69
C VAL A 44 3.25 1.16 -9.95
N GLY A 45 2.38 0.87 -10.93
CA GLY A 45 2.79 0.31 -12.22
C GLY A 45 3.31 -1.14 -12.15
N SER A 46 4.10 -1.53 -13.16
CA SER A 46 4.74 -2.85 -13.25
C SER A 46 3.73 -4.02 -13.17
N GLU A 47 4.07 -5.10 -12.47
CA GLU A 47 3.19 -6.27 -12.32
C GLU A 47 1.90 -5.97 -11.55
N ALA A 48 1.82 -4.85 -10.83
CA ALA A 48 0.55 -4.43 -10.22
C ALA A 48 -0.52 -4.19 -11.30
N LEU A 49 -0.15 -3.80 -12.52
CA LEU A 49 -1.09 -3.64 -13.65
C LEU A 49 -1.55 -4.97 -14.26
N GLN A 50 -0.93 -6.11 -13.87
CA GLN A 50 -1.28 -7.43 -14.38
C GLN A 50 -2.42 -8.10 -13.60
N ILE A 51 -2.80 -7.54 -12.44
CA ILE A 51 -3.92 -8.02 -11.63
C ILE A 51 -5.12 -7.07 -11.72
N SER A 52 -6.31 -7.59 -11.42
CA SER A 52 -7.51 -6.74 -11.36
C SER A 52 -7.39 -5.67 -10.26
N THR A 53 -7.99 -4.50 -10.48
CA THR A 53 -8.03 -3.45 -9.46
C THR A 53 -8.69 -3.93 -8.17
N ALA A 54 -9.67 -4.84 -8.24
CA ALA A 54 -10.30 -5.42 -7.05
C ALA A 54 -9.31 -6.28 -6.22
N TRP A 55 -8.42 -7.02 -6.88
CA TRP A 55 -7.37 -7.77 -6.19
C TRP A 55 -6.32 -6.84 -5.59
N PHE A 56 -5.91 -5.81 -6.32
CA PHE A 56 -4.99 -4.80 -5.81
C PHE A 56 -5.59 -4.04 -4.62
N GLN A 57 -6.88 -3.68 -4.70
CA GLN A 57 -7.65 -3.08 -3.62
C GLN A 57 -7.59 -3.97 -2.37
N GLN A 58 -7.93 -5.26 -2.48
CA GLN A 58 -7.84 -6.19 -1.34
C GLN A 58 -6.44 -6.21 -0.72
N GLY A 59 -5.38 -6.24 -1.54
CA GLY A 59 -4.01 -6.14 -1.07
C GLY A 59 -3.75 -4.85 -0.27
N LEU A 60 -4.23 -3.70 -0.76
CA LEU A 60 -4.11 -2.44 -0.03
C LEU A 60 -4.84 -2.49 1.32
N GLN A 61 -6.02 -3.11 1.39
CA GLN A 61 -6.76 -3.24 2.65
C GLN A 61 -6.00 -4.09 3.67
N VAL A 62 -5.38 -5.20 3.23
CA VAL A 62 -4.52 -6.05 4.07
C VAL A 62 -3.32 -5.25 4.59
N GLU A 63 -2.60 -4.54 3.71
CA GLU A 63 -1.43 -3.76 4.14
C GLU A 63 -1.77 -2.57 5.06
N LEU A 64 -2.99 -2.03 4.96
CA LEU A 64 -3.45 -0.98 5.88
C LEU A 64 -3.73 -1.52 7.29
N GLU A 65 -4.02 -2.82 7.46
CA GLU A 65 -4.13 -3.41 8.80
C GLU A 65 -2.83 -3.21 9.58
N HIS A 66 -1.69 -3.35 8.92
CA HIS A 66 -0.38 -3.16 9.53
C HIS A 66 -0.22 -1.74 10.11
N GLY A 67 -0.57 -0.71 9.34
CA GLY A 67 -0.44 0.67 9.76
C GLY A 67 -1.49 1.12 10.78
N LEU A 68 -2.71 0.55 10.74
CA LEU A 68 -3.83 0.97 11.59
C LEU A 68 -3.93 0.17 12.90
N GLN A 69 -3.56 -1.11 12.91
CA GLN A 69 -3.73 -2.00 14.07
C GLN A 69 -2.42 -2.23 14.84
N PHE A 70 -1.27 -2.10 14.20
CA PHE A 70 0.04 -2.37 14.81
C PHE A 70 0.94 -1.11 14.79
N PRO A 71 0.73 -0.15 15.71
CA PRO A 71 1.50 1.10 15.73
C PRO A 71 3.02 0.91 15.86
N ASP A 72 3.46 -0.18 16.49
CA ASP A 72 4.86 -0.54 16.66
C ASP A 72 5.51 -1.11 15.37
N ALA A 73 4.69 -1.54 14.40
CA ALA A 73 5.10 -1.99 13.08
C ALA A 73 4.78 -0.98 11.96
N ASN A 74 4.17 0.17 12.29
CA ASN A 74 3.83 1.18 11.29
C ASN A 74 5.07 1.98 10.87
N VAL A 75 5.51 1.78 9.63
CA VAL A 75 6.69 2.44 9.06
C VAL A 75 6.36 3.41 7.93
N THR A 76 5.13 3.40 7.41
CA THR A 76 4.73 4.19 6.24
C THR A 76 3.77 5.31 6.56
N ASN A 77 3.18 5.34 7.77
CA ASN A 77 2.06 6.24 8.10
C ASN A 77 0.90 6.13 7.07
N ASN A 78 0.69 4.93 6.52
CA ASN A 78 -0.28 4.64 5.45
C ASN A 78 0.00 5.40 4.13
N HIS A 79 1.26 5.67 3.81
CA HIS A 79 1.61 6.33 2.56
C HIS A 79 1.11 5.51 1.34
N PRO A 80 0.19 6.03 0.52
CA PRO A 80 -0.57 5.23 -0.45
C PRO A 80 0.32 4.51 -1.47
N ILE A 81 1.36 5.18 -1.99
CA ILE A 81 2.31 4.56 -2.94
C ILE A 81 3.21 3.52 -2.28
N LEU A 82 3.63 3.72 -1.02
CA LEU A 82 4.49 2.76 -0.34
C LEU A 82 3.69 1.52 0.03
N THR A 83 2.46 1.69 0.55
CA THR A 83 1.50 0.60 0.76
C THR A 83 1.29 -0.18 -0.52
N GLY A 84 1.04 0.49 -1.66
CA GLY A 84 0.90 -0.19 -2.95
C GLY A 84 2.17 -0.91 -3.45
N LYS A 85 3.37 -0.41 -3.10
CA LYS A 85 4.63 -1.11 -3.40
C LYS A 85 4.82 -2.36 -2.53
N ILE A 86 4.32 -2.38 -1.30
CA ILE A 86 4.33 -3.58 -0.44
C ILE A 86 3.38 -4.64 -1.03
N VAL A 87 2.20 -4.24 -1.50
CA VAL A 87 1.30 -5.13 -2.27
C VAL A 87 2.02 -5.72 -3.50
N LEU A 88 2.76 -4.90 -4.26
CA LEU A 88 3.56 -5.38 -5.39
C LEU A 88 4.68 -6.35 -4.95
N ALA A 89 5.31 -6.11 -3.80
CA ALA A 89 6.32 -7.02 -3.27
C ALA A 89 5.72 -8.41 -2.97
N HIS A 90 4.57 -8.47 -2.31
CA HIS A 90 3.87 -9.73 -2.04
C HIS A 90 3.39 -10.43 -3.32
N LEU A 91 2.94 -9.67 -4.32
CA LEU A 91 2.63 -10.23 -5.64
C LEU A 91 3.86 -10.92 -6.26
N LYS A 92 5.04 -10.30 -6.16
CA LYS A 92 6.30 -10.87 -6.65
C LYS A 92 6.73 -12.10 -5.86
N GLU A 93 6.57 -12.10 -4.54
CA GLU A 93 6.88 -13.27 -3.70
C GLU A 93 6.04 -14.50 -4.09
N MET A 94 4.76 -14.29 -4.41
CA MET A 94 3.87 -15.37 -4.87
C MET A 94 4.23 -15.88 -6.27
N LEU A 95 4.68 -15.01 -7.17
CA LEU A 95 5.19 -15.42 -8.49
C LEU A 95 6.52 -16.17 -8.38
N ASP A 96 7.42 -15.65 -7.54
CA ASP A 96 8.72 -16.25 -7.25
C ASP A 96 8.59 -17.60 -6.52
N TYR A 97 7.53 -17.80 -5.72
CA TYR A 97 7.30 -19.06 -5.00
C TYR A 97 7.32 -20.27 -5.96
N TYR A 98 6.71 -20.14 -7.15
CA TYR A 98 6.72 -21.21 -8.14
C TYR A 98 8.06 -21.34 -8.88
N LEU A 99 8.77 -20.24 -9.12
CA LEU A 99 10.09 -20.26 -9.77
C LEU A 99 11.19 -20.83 -8.86
N ARG A 100 11.02 -20.74 -7.54
CA ARG A 100 11.97 -21.28 -6.54
C ARG A 100 11.73 -22.75 -6.18
N LEU A 101 10.65 -23.37 -6.67
CA LEU A 101 10.40 -24.80 -6.53
C LEU A 101 11.11 -25.65 -7.60
N GLU A 102 11.69 -25.04 -8.64
CA GLU A 102 12.51 -25.73 -9.65
C GLU A 102 13.99 -25.89 -9.21
N VAL A 103 14.24 -26.16 -7.93
CA VAL A 103 15.59 -26.51 -7.41
C VAL A 103 15.62 -27.97 -6.96
#